data_AF-A0A6G7VJ19-F1
#
_entry.id   AF-A0A6G7VJ19-F1
#
_cell.length_a   1.000
_cell.length_b   1.000
_cell.length_c   1.000
_cell.angle_alpha   90.00
_cell.angle_beta   90.00
_cell.angle_gamma   90.00
#
_symmetry.space_group_name_H-M   'P 1'
#
loop_
_entity.id
_entity.type
_entity.pdbx_description
1 polymer ?
#
loop_
_entity_poly.entity_id
_entity_poly.type
_entity_poly.pdbx_seq_one_letter_code
_entity_poly.pdbx_strand_id
1 'polypeptide(L)'
;MRIYLAILLLLAAPAMAQHKNPVHALAFQALKDIQRRSVEESREYCGYIAYDTDGVLRATRAAPGTHASCLIKNVPDGWTVVASYHSHGAWTQEYDDEVPSPIDVYSDMDSQTDGYVGTPGGRIWVFDWRRRVAQQLCGLGCLYQDPAFTTRGSRSVPERYTLDQLLNRFGE
;
A
#
# COMPACT_ATOMS: atom_id res chain seq x y z
N MET A 1 -56.28 -21.56 -6.50
CA MET A 1 -55.50 -20.32 -6.37
C MET A 1 -54.13 -20.69 -5.83
N ARG A 2 -53.10 -20.84 -6.68
CA ARG A 2 -51.75 -21.27 -6.29
C ARG A 2 -50.85 -20.04 -6.22
N ILE A 3 -50.48 -19.64 -5.01
CA ILE A 3 -49.54 -18.55 -4.77
C ILE A 3 -48.13 -19.16 -4.87
N TYR A 4 -47.40 -18.81 -5.93
CA TYR A 4 -45.98 -19.14 -6.04
C TYR A 4 -45.19 -18.04 -5.31
N LEU A 5 -44.62 -18.37 -4.15
CA LEU A 5 -43.67 -17.52 -3.45
C LEU A 5 -42.30 -17.74 -4.09
N ALA A 6 -41.90 -16.85 -5.01
CA ALA A 6 -40.56 -16.84 -5.57
C ALA A 6 -39.59 -16.24 -4.54
N ILE A 7 -38.79 -17.09 -3.89
CA ILE A 7 -37.69 -16.66 -3.03
C ILE A 7 -36.56 -16.18 -3.95
N LEU A 8 -36.39 -14.86 -4.06
CA LEU A 8 -35.17 -14.27 -4.62
C LEU A 8 -34.03 -14.49 -3.63
N LEU A 9 -33.16 -15.48 -3.91
CA LEU A 9 -31.84 -15.58 -3.33
C LEU A 9 -30.95 -14.48 -3.93
N LEU A 10 -30.86 -13.35 -3.24
CA LEU A 10 -29.83 -12.34 -3.45
C LEU A 10 -28.50 -12.93 -2.99
N LEU A 11 -27.76 -13.56 -3.91
CA LEU A 11 -26.35 -13.89 -3.71
C LEU A 11 -25.58 -12.56 -3.61
N ALA A 12 -25.28 -12.13 -2.40
CA ALA A 12 -24.30 -11.09 -2.15
C ALA A 12 -22.94 -11.60 -2.63
N ALA A 13 -22.50 -11.16 -3.82
CA ALA A 13 -21.13 -11.37 -4.25
C ALA A 13 -20.20 -10.67 -3.24
N PRO A 14 -19.14 -11.32 -2.74
CA PRO A 14 -18.22 -10.67 -1.82
C PRO A 14 -17.50 -9.55 -2.57
N ALA A 15 -17.27 -8.44 -1.88
CA ALA A 15 -16.63 -7.23 -2.37
C ALA A 15 -15.14 -7.45 -2.74
N MET A 16 -14.87 -8.23 -3.79
CA MET A 16 -13.53 -8.46 -4.34
C MET A 16 -13.28 -7.74 -5.67
N ALA A 17 -14.19 -6.87 -6.12
CA ALA A 17 -14.08 -6.18 -7.41
C ALA A 17 -13.73 -4.68 -7.29
N GLN A 18 -13.05 -4.26 -6.21
CA GLN A 18 -12.84 -2.82 -5.96
C GLN A 18 -11.64 -2.23 -6.72
N HIS A 19 -10.76 -3.05 -7.30
CA HIS A 19 -9.60 -2.59 -8.07
C HIS A 19 -9.66 -3.05 -9.53
N LYS A 20 -9.97 -2.14 -10.46
CA LYS A 20 -9.90 -2.40 -11.90
C LYS A 20 -8.48 -2.67 -12.41
N ASN A 21 -7.47 -2.25 -11.64
CA ASN A 21 -6.05 -2.48 -11.92
C ASN A 21 -5.56 -3.72 -11.14
N PRO A 22 -5.10 -4.79 -11.81
CA PRO A 22 -4.60 -6.00 -11.13
C PRO A 22 -3.38 -5.72 -10.23
N VAL A 23 -2.55 -4.72 -10.55
CA VAL A 23 -1.42 -4.31 -9.69
C VAL A 23 -1.93 -3.73 -8.37
N HIS A 24 -2.97 -2.88 -8.39
CA HIS A 24 -3.56 -2.34 -7.16
C HIS A 24 -4.15 -3.46 -6.30
N ALA A 25 -4.84 -4.41 -6.93
CA ALA A 25 -5.42 -5.55 -6.23
C ALA A 25 -4.35 -6.40 -5.54
N LEU A 26 -3.23 -6.65 -6.23
CA LEU A 26 -2.15 -7.44 -5.68
C LEU A 26 -1.34 -6.69 -4.63
N ALA A 27 -1.12 -5.38 -4.79
CA ALA A 27 -0.51 -4.52 -3.77
C ALA A 27 -1.34 -4.50 -2.50
N PHE A 28 -2.66 -4.37 -2.63
CA PHE A 28 -3.59 -4.44 -1.51
C PHE A 28 -3.43 -5.76 -0.74
N GLN A 29 -3.43 -6.90 -1.45
CA GLN A 29 -3.30 -8.20 -0.79
C GLN A 29 -1.92 -8.37 -0.13
N ALA A 30 -0.85 -8.00 -0.84
CA ALA A 30 0.51 -8.08 -0.31
C ALA A 30 0.65 -7.27 0.99
N LEU A 31 0.15 -6.03 1.02
CA LEU A 31 0.18 -5.18 2.20
C LEU A 31 -0.73 -5.71 3.32
N LYS A 32 -1.94 -6.17 2.98
CA LYS A 32 -2.87 -6.78 3.95
C LYS A 32 -2.26 -7.97 4.66
N ASP A 33 -1.54 -8.83 3.95
CA ASP A 33 -0.93 -10.04 4.50
C ASP A 33 0.19 -9.73 5.50
N ILE A 34 0.86 -8.57 5.36
CA ILE A 34 2.01 -8.19 6.21
C ILE A 34 1.70 -7.13 7.27
N GLN A 35 0.63 -6.35 7.10
CA GLN A 35 0.39 -5.13 7.88
C GLN A 35 0.43 -5.37 9.39
N ARG A 36 -0.32 -6.37 9.86
CA ARG A 36 -0.43 -6.65 11.29
C ARG A 36 0.95 -6.96 11.89
N ARG A 37 1.74 -7.76 11.19
CA ARG A 37 3.09 -8.11 11.61
C ARG A 37 4.03 -6.90 11.59
N SER A 38 3.92 -6.05 10.57
CA SER A 38 4.71 -4.82 10.45
C SER A 38 4.48 -3.87 11.62
N VAL A 39 3.21 -3.71 12.03
CA VAL A 39 2.84 -2.94 13.21
C VAL A 39 3.32 -3.60 14.50
N GLU A 40 3.04 -4.90 14.70
CA GLU A 40 3.42 -5.62 15.92
C GLU A 40 4.94 -5.67 16.15
N GLU A 41 5.73 -5.74 15.07
CA GLU A 41 7.19 -5.75 15.13
C GLU A 41 7.82 -4.35 14.97
N SER A 42 7.00 -3.30 14.81
CA SER A 42 7.40 -1.92 14.59
C SER A 42 8.51 -1.75 13.54
N ARG A 43 8.33 -2.41 12.38
CA ARG A 43 9.30 -2.37 11.27
C ARG A 43 8.61 -2.47 9.92
N GLU A 44 9.29 -1.98 8.90
CA GLU A 44 8.85 -2.09 7.52
C GLU A 44 9.00 -3.51 6.97
N TYR A 45 8.13 -3.83 6.01
CA TYR A 45 8.20 -5.04 5.18
C TYR A 45 8.02 -4.65 3.73
N CYS A 46 8.91 -5.11 2.84
CA CYS A 46 8.93 -4.65 1.46
C CYS A 46 9.13 -5.77 0.43
N GLY A 47 8.64 -5.55 -0.78
CA GLY A 47 8.73 -6.47 -1.90
C GLY A 47 8.46 -5.79 -3.24
N TYR A 48 8.57 -6.57 -4.31
CA TYR A 48 8.15 -6.14 -5.64
C TYR A 48 6.85 -6.81 -6.06
N ILE A 49 6.13 -6.13 -6.94
CA ILE A 49 5.12 -6.71 -7.81
C ILE A 49 5.72 -6.79 -9.21
N ALA A 50 5.68 -7.97 -9.81
CA ALA A 50 6.32 -8.25 -11.08
C ALA A 50 5.53 -9.29 -11.89
N TYR A 51 5.70 -9.27 -13.20
CA TYR A 51 5.32 -10.38 -14.06
C TYR A 51 6.44 -11.43 -14.04
N ASP A 52 6.09 -12.69 -13.81
CA ASP A 52 7.02 -13.81 -13.97
C ASP A 52 7.27 -14.13 -15.46
N THR A 53 8.08 -15.15 -15.72
CA THR A 53 8.43 -15.60 -17.08
C THR A 53 7.24 -16.13 -17.88
N ASP A 54 6.14 -16.51 -17.21
CA ASP A 54 4.91 -16.97 -17.83
C ASP A 54 3.90 -15.83 -18.03
N GLY A 55 4.28 -14.58 -17.69
CA GLY A 55 3.42 -13.41 -17.76
C GLY A 55 2.39 -13.34 -16.63
N VAL A 56 2.59 -14.09 -15.55
CA VAL A 56 1.70 -14.08 -14.37
C VAL A 56 2.16 -13.01 -13.40
N LEU A 57 1.23 -12.13 -13.00
CA LEU A 57 1.50 -11.09 -12.01
C LEU A 57 1.66 -11.72 -10.62
N ARG A 58 2.77 -11.41 -9.93
CA ARG A 58 3.12 -11.94 -8.60
C ARG A 58 3.69 -10.85 -7.71
N ALA A 59 3.46 -10.99 -6.41
CA ALA A 59 4.20 -10.27 -5.38
C ALA A 59 5.35 -11.15 -4.90
N THR A 60 6.57 -10.60 -4.80
CA THR A 60 7.66 -11.29 -4.13
C THR A 60 7.34 -11.44 -2.64
N ARG A 61 7.95 -12.42 -1.98
CA ARG A 61 7.89 -12.52 -0.53
C ARG A 61 8.42 -11.24 0.12
N ALA A 62 7.67 -10.66 1.04
CA ALA A 62 8.12 -9.48 1.77
C ALA A 62 9.37 -9.79 2.61
N ALA A 63 10.39 -8.95 2.47
CA ALA A 63 11.60 -8.98 3.28
C ALA A 63 11.43 -8.06 4.49
N PRO A 64 11.91 -8.44 5.69
CA PRO A 64 11.88 -7.55 6.84
C PRO A 64 12.91 -6.45 6.68
N GLY A 65 12.50 -5.22 6.98
CA GLY A 65 13.35 -4.05 7.08
C GLY A 65 13.67 -3.68 8.52
N THR A 66 13.92 -2.39 8.71
CA THR A 66 14.10 -1.68 9.98
C THR A 66 12.86 -0.87 10.30
N HIS A 67 12.93 -0.02 11.33
CA HIS A 67 11.85 0.91 11.68
C HIS A 67 11.50 1.88 10.54
N ALA A 68 12.49 2.29 9.74
CA ALA A 68 12.36 3.40 8.79
C ALA A 68 13.10 3.16 7.46
N SER A 69 13.31 1.88 7.12
CA SER A 69 13.85 1.51 5.80
C SER A 69 13.66 0.04 5.54
N CYS A 70 13.49 -0.31 4.27
CA CYS A 70 13.48 -1.69 3.82
C CYS A 70 14.21 -1.84 2.48
N LEU A 71 15.15 -2.78 2.44
CA LEU A 71 15.85 -3.12 1.21
C LEU A 71 15.11 -4.25 0.51
N ILE A 72 14.50 -3.94 -0.64
CA ILE A 72 13.80 -4.95 -1.43
C ILE A 72 14.83 -5.91 -2.05
N LYS A 73 14.57 -7.21 -1.94
CA LYS A 73 15.40 -8.24 -2.58
C LYS A 73 15.11 -8.29 -4.08
N ASN A 74 16.14 -8.57 -4.87
CA ASN A 74 16.01 -8.77 -6.32
C ASN A 74 14.92 -9.80 -6.65
N VAL A 75 14.15 -9.52 -7.69
CA VAL A 75 13.27 -10.51 -8.30
C VAL A 75 14.08 -11.65 -8.94
N PRO A 76 13.51 -12.85 -9.12
CA PRO A 76 14.14 -13.89 -9.92
C PRO A 76 14.46 -13.43 -11.34
N ASP A 77 15.48 -14.04 -11.95
CA ASP A 77 15.89 -13.71 -13.32
C ASP A 77 14.72 -13.87 -14.32
N GLY A 78 14.62 -12.92 -15.24
CA GLY A 78 13.57 -12.90 -16.27
C GLY A 78 12.22 -12.32 -15.81
N TRP A 79 12.05 -12.00 -14.52
CA TRP A 79 10.86 -11.30 -14.05
C TRP A 79 10.91 -9.82 -14.42
N THR A 80 9.74 -9.23 -14.73
CA THR A 80 9.61 -7.81 -15.06
C THR A 80 8.92 -7.08 -13.91
N VAL A 81 9.67 -6.25 -13.17
CA VAL A 81 9.13 -5.42 -12.09
C VAL A 81 8.19 -4.36 -12.67
N VAL A 82 7.03 -4.19 -12.03
CA VAL A 82 6.06 -3.13 -12.39
C VAL A 82 5.72 -2.21 -11.23
N ALA A 83 5.94 -2.65 -10.00
CA ALA A 83 5.78 -1.82 -8.81
C ALA A 83 6.61 -2.30 -7.62
N SER A 84 6.92 -1.38 -6.71
CA SER A 84 7.41 -1.67 -5.36
C SER A 84 6.23 -1.68 -4.38
N TYR A 85 6.35 -2.39 -3.26
CA TYR A 85 5.43 -2.20 -2.13
C TYR A 85 6.20 -2.26 -0.81
N HIS A 86 5.77 -1.48 0.17
CA HIS A 86 6.21 -1.64 1.54
C HIS A 86 5.14 -1.19 2.55
N SER A 87 5.21 -1.68 3.78
CA SER A 87 4.49 -1.09 4.91
C SER A 87 5.42 -0.22 5.73
N HIS A 88 4.86 0.82 6.33
CA HIS A 88 5.42 1.45 7.52
C HIS A 88 5.19 0.56 8.76
N GLY A 89 5.99 0.79 9.80
CA GLY A 89 5.94 0.06 11.07
C GLY A 89 4.74 0.42 11.96
N ALA A 90 4.97 0.49 13.27
CA ALA A 90 3.97 0.95 14.22
C ALA A 90 3.80 2.48 14.11
N TRP A 91 2.66 2.99 14.55
CA TRP A 91 2.45 4.43 14.66
C TRP A 91 3.38 5.02 15.71
N THR A 92 4.05 6.12 15.35
CA THR A 92 4.86 6.90 16.28
C THR A 92 4.41 8.36 16.29
N GLN A 93 4.76 9.09 17.35
CA GLN A 93 4.50 10.53 17.41
C GLN A 93 5.62 11.33 16.72
N GLU A 94 6.81 10.73 16.61
CA GLU A 94 8.04 11.32 16.12
C GLU A 94 8.08 11.42 14.59
N TYR A 95 7.44 10.48 13.89
CA TYR A 95 7.47 10.39 12.44
C TYR A 95 6.11 10.67 11.79
N ASP A 96 6.14 11.09 10.53
CA ASP A 96 4.95 11.29 9.71
C ASP A 96 4.58 9.99 8.99
N ASP A 97 4.26 8.96 9.77
CA ASP A 97 4.09 7.57 9.29
C ASP A 97 2.83 7.36 8.43
N GLU A 98 2.04 8.40 8.16
CA GLU A 98 0.74 8.31 7.47
C GLU A 98 0.76 8.71 5.99
N VAL A 99 1.94 9.04 5.44
CA VAL A 99 2.15 9.40 4.04
C VAL A 99 3.46 8.81 3.52
N PRO A 100 3.62 8.58 2.20
CA PRO A 100 4.92 8.22 1.64
C PRO A 100 5.97 9.30 1.98
N SER A 101 7.18 8.87 2.27
CA SER A 101 8.31 9.77 2.53
C SER A 101 8.96 10.26 1.21
N PRO A 102 9.82 11.29 1.26
CA PRO A 102 10.59 11.73 0.11
C PRO A 102 11.51 10.63 -0.45
N ILE A 103 12.13 9.83 0.42
CA ILE A 103 13.01 8.74 -0.01
C ILE A 103 12.23 7.67 -0.80
N ASP A 104 10.97 7.41 -0.44
CA ASP A 104 10.11 6.47 -1.17
C ASP A 104 9.88 6.95 -2.61
N VAL A 105 9.43 8.20 -2.76
CA VAL A 105 9.10 8.74 -4.08
C VAL A 105 10.34 8.94 -4.96
N TYR A 106 11.50 9.27 -4.37
CA TYR A 106 12.76 9.31 -5.12
C TYR A 106 13.19 7.91 -5.58
N SER A 107 13.05 6.88 -4.73
CA SER A 107 13.38 5.50 -5.09
C SER A 107 12.48 4.97 -6.22
N ASP A 108 11.19 5.26 -6.16
CA ASP A 108 10.23 4.93 -7.21
C ASP A 108 10.52 5.65 -8.53
N MET A 109 10.92 6.92 -8.46
CA MET A 109 11.33 7.70 -9.63
C MET A 109 12.62 7.18 -10.27
N ASP A 110 13.63 6.84 -9.48
CA ASP A 110 14.90 6.28 -9.95
C ASP A 110 14.68 4.91 -10.60
N SER A 111 13.82 4.09 -9.99
CA SER A 111 13.45 2.76 -10.48
C SER A 111 12.44 2.80 -11.63
N GLN A 112 11.81 3.95 -11.90
CA GLN A 112 10.71 4.11 -12.86
C GLN A 112 9.55 3.14 -12.64
N THR A 113 9.18 2.94 -11.37
CA THR A 113 8.12 2.04 -10.93
C THR A 113 7.10 2.78 -10.07
N ASP A 114 5.85 2.35 -10.09
CA ASP A 114 4.89 2.83 -9.09
C ASP A 114 5.24 2.21 -7.73
N GLY A 115 5.03 2.94 -6.63
CA GLY A 115 5.26 2.43 -5.28
C GLY A 115 4.01 2.45 -4.42
N TYR A 116 3.80 1.39 -3.63
CA TYR A 116 2.64 1.24 -2.76
C TYR A 116 3.05 1.22 -1.29
N VAL A 117 2.39 2.03 -0.47
CA VAL A 117 2.73 2.19 0.96
C VAL A 117 1.53 1.88 1.83
N GLY A 118 1.68 0.95 2.78
CA GLY A 118 0.72 0.71 3.85
C GLY A 118 1.07 1.48 5.13
N THR A 119 0.14 2.24 5.71
CA THR A 119 0.41 3.09 6.90
C THR A 119 -0.20 2.53 8.19
N PRO A 120 0.29 2.89 9.38
CA PRO A 120 -0.23 2.40 10.66
C PRO A 120 -1.73 2.67 10.90
N GLY A 121 -2.24 3.80 10.41
CA GLY A 121 -3.66 4.15 10.38
C GLY A 121 -4.50 3.27 9.44
N GLY A 122 -3.85 2.36 8.73
CA GLY A 122 -4.44 1.39 7.82
C GLY A 122 -4.71 1.94 6.43
N ARG A 123 -4.09 3.04 6.01
CA ARG A 123 -4.23 3.57 4.63
C ARG A 123 -3.39 2.76 3.67
N ILE A 124 -3.74 2.84 2.39
CA ILE A 124 -2.86 2.43 1.30
C ILE A 124 -2.68 3.59 0.35
N TRP A 125 -1.42 3.94 0.10
CA TRP A 125 -1.00 4.90 -0.89
C TRP A 125 -0.45 4.22 -2.13
N VAL A 126 -0.59 4.88 -3.28
CA VAL A 126 0.20 4.63 -4.47
C VAL A 126 0.87 5.93 -4.90
N PHE A 127 2.16 5.89 -5.15
CA PHE A 127 2.89 6.92 -5.88
C PHE A 127 3.03 6.53 -7.34
N ASP A 128 2.43 7.33 -8.22
CA ASP A 128 2.56 7.19 -9.66
C ASP A 128 3.76 8.03 -10.12
N TRP A 129 4.85 7.37 -10.50
CA TRP A 129 6.11 8.05 -10.83
C TRP A 129 6.01 8.90 -12.10
N ARG A 130 5.14 8.52 -13.04
CA ARG A 130 4.95 9.24 -14.31
C ARG A 130 4.18 10.53 -14.08
N ARG A 131 3.15 10.47 -13.24
CA ARG A 131 2.30 11.62 -12.89
C ARG A 131 2.87 12.44 -11.73
N ARG A 132 3.84 11.89 -11.00
CA ARG A 132 4.47 12.49 -9.81
C ARG A 132 3.43 12.87 -8.75
N VAL A 133 2.58 11.90 -8.44
CA VAL A 133 1.43 12.07 -7.54
C VAL A 133 1.35 10.88 -6.60
N ALA A 134 1.26 11.16 -5.30
CA ALA A 134 0.83 10.20 -4.31
C ALA A 134 -0.69 10.30 -4.12
N GLN A 135 -1.40 9.18 -4.16
CA GLN A 135 -2.85 9.12 -3.93
C GLN A 135 -3.22 7.91 -3.09
N GLN A 136 -4.23 8.05 -2.25
CA GLN A 136 -4.75 6.93 -1.48
C GLN A 136 -5.56 6.01 -2.41
N LEU A 137 -5.26 4.71 -2.38
CA LEU A 137 -6.16 3.69 -2.91
C LEU A 137 -7.36 3.49 -1.98
N CYS A 138 -7.13 3.65 -0.68
CA CYS A 138 -8.13 3.59 0.36
C CYS A 138 -7.61 4.25 1.64
N GLY A 139 -8.55 4.74 2.46
CA GLY A 139 -8.26 5.52 3.67
C GLY A 139 -8.12 4.69 4.94
N LEU A 140 -8.38 5.33 6.09
CA LEU A 140 -8.24 4.74 7.43
C LEU A 140 -8.99 3.40 7.56
N GLY A 141 -8.35 2.45 8.24
CA GLY A 141 -8.93 1.13 8.52
C GLY A 141 -9.09 0.23 7.29
N CYS A 142 -8.47 0.57 6.16
CA CYS A 142 -8.45 -0.28 4.98
C CYS A 142 -7.57 -1.54 5.18
N LEU A 143 -6.43 -1.38 5.86
CA LEU A 143 -5.62 -2.44 6.42
C LEU A 143 -5.82 -2.56 7.93
N TYR A 144 -5.17 -3.55 8.56
CA TYR A 144 -5.06 -3.60 10.02
C TYR A 144 -4.53 -2.26 10.55
N GLN A 145 -5.32 -1.64 11.43
CA GLN A 145 -4.99 -0.37 12.05
C GLN A 145 -4.29 -0.62 13.37
N ASP A 146 -3.15 0.07 13.57
CA ASP A 146 -2.43 0.04 14.83
C ASP A 146 -3.36 0.51 15.97
N PRO A 147 -3.53 -0.28 17.06
CA PRO A 147 -4.30 0.14 18.23
C PRO A 147 -3.80 1.43 18.89
N ALA A 148 -2.53 1.78 18.72
CA ALA A 148 -1.94 3.02 19.23
C ALA A 148 -2.19 4.22 18.31
N PHE A 149 -2.64 4.01 17.07
CA PHE A 149 -2.83 5.08 16.10
C PHE A 149 -3.81 6.15 16.61
N THR A 150 -3.44 7.42 16.41
CA THR A 150 -4.30 8.56 16.70
C THR A 150 -4.09 9.69 15.70
N THR A 151 -5.16 10.40 15.36
CA THR A 151 -5.11 11.63 14.56
C THR A 151 -5.00 12.88 15.43
N ARG A 152 -5.08 12.72 16.77
CA ARG A 152 -5.09 13.85 17.69
C ARG A 152 -3.73 14.52 17.71
N GLY A 153 -3.67 15.77 17.26
CA GLY A 153 -2.43 16.54 17.18
C GLY A 153 -1.60 16.26 15.93
N SER A 154 -2.02 15.32 15.09
CA SER A 154 -1.36 15.01 13.82
C SER A 154 -1.73 16.04 12.74
N ARG A 155 -0.83 16.25 11.77
CA ARG A 155 -1.12 17.04 10.57
C ARG A 155 -2.23 16.37 9.77
N SER A 156 -3.04 17.17 9.06
CA SER A 156 -4.05 16.61 8.15
C SER A 156 -3.39 15.77 7.05
N VAL A 157 -4.08 14.71 6.65
CA VAL A 157 -3.66 13.77 5.60
C VAL A 157 -4.73 13.74 4.52
N PRO A 158 -4.67 14.64 3.50
CA PRO A 158 -5.52 14.58 2.32
C PRO A 158 -5.36 13.25 1.57
N GLU A 159 -6.28 12.94 0.67
CA GLU A 159 -6.24 11.70 -0.12
C GLU A 159 -5.24 11.74 -1.27
N ARG A 160 -4.62 12.90 -1.53
CA ARG A 160 -3.73 13.12 -2.67
C ARG A 160 -2.70 14.20 -2.36
N TYR A 161 -1.48 13.99 -2.83
CA TYR A 161 -0.40 14.96 -2.88
C TYR A 161 0.22 14.97 -4.29
N THR A 162 0.53 16.15 -4.82
CA THR A 162 1.58 16.27 -5.84
C THR A 162 2.94 16.04 -5.20
N LEU A 163 3.96 15.72 -6.00
CA LEU A 163 5.35 15.61 -5.50
C LEU A 163 5.74 16.85 -4.68
N ASP A 164 5.57 18.06 -5.21
CA ASP A 164 5.92 19.29 -4.50
C ASP A 164 5.17 19.45 -3.17
N GLN A 165 3.88 19.10 -3.11
CA GLN A 165 3.12 19.15 -1.85
C GLN A 165 3.65 18.16 -0.81
N LEU A 166 4.09 16.98 -1.27
CA LEU A 166 4.68 15.97 -0.41
C LEU A 166 6.05 16.43 0.10
N LEU A 167 6.95 16.90 -0.78
CA LEU A 167 8.27 17.41 -0.38
C LEU A 167 8.18 18.58 0.59
N ASN A 168 7.30 19.55 0.32
CA ASN A 168 7.04 20.67 1.24
C ASN A 168 6.55 20.21 2.63
N ARG A 169 5.83 19.07 2.72
CA ARG A 169 5.42 18.50 4.02
C ARG A 169 6.61 18.05 4.86
N PHE A 170 7.67 17.59 4.21
CA PHE A 170 8.92 17.16 4.83
C PHE A 170 9.99 18.26 4.90
N GLY A 171 9.72 19.44 4.32
CA GLY A 171 10.63 20.59 4.34
C GLY A 171 11.77 20.50 3.32
N GLU A 172 11.56 19.75 2.25
CA GLU A 172 12.48 19.64 1.10
C GLU A 172 12.10 20.59 -0.04
#